data_AF-A0A3M2CBT9-F1
#
_entry.id   AF-A0A3M2CBT9-F1
#
_cell.length_a   1.000
_cell.length_b   1.000
_cell.length_c   1.000
_cell.angle_alpha   90.00
_cell.angle_beta   90.00
_cell.angle_gamma   90.00
#
_symmetry.space_group_name_H-M   'P 1'
#
loop_
_entity.id
_entity.type
_entity.pdbx_description
1 polymer ?
#
loop_
_entity_poly.entity_id
_entity_poly.type
_entity_poly.pdbx_seq_one_letter_code
_entity_poly.pdbx_strand_id
1 'polypeptide(L)'
;MAVLRSEFDRWLSWAKRQQGRIPAHTTFFRLAKILLAEGRCEEDILHVLRAVAAAVRDRRVPERELTSAIAYAKAAPGPGASPRWPGVNLALRAEIERSATLSDLVKASPCFPANTAEALYALFPDNPLLCLGAEVNSFATAPLAEWRHLEAAQFVVPNPMRARTGRTLEGRLSARTNANTGPRAYLVVEFDFGHFDGHAALLLHLRQYAHLAMAVYSGGKSLHGWFDVRGQSAEAQRRFFARAVELGADPKMWTPSQFSRCPLGSNRRTGRLQQVYFFDPQWT
;
A
#
# COMPACT_ATOMS: atom_id res chain seq x y z
N MET A 1 -43.73 -1.76 0.81
CA MET A 1 -43.40 -2.15 -0.59
C MET A 1 -43.03 -0.95 -1.47
N ALA A 2 -43.81 0.15 -1.50
CA ALA A 2 -43.50 1.33 -2.35
C ALA A 2 -42.28 2.17 -1.89
N VAL A 3 -42.09 2.33 -0.58
CA VAL A 3 -40.97 3.09 0.01
C VAL A 3 -39.61 2.42 -0.25
N LEU A 4 -39.56 1.08 -0.29
CA LEU A 4 -38.33 0.33 -0.58
C LEU A 4 -37.92 0.41 -2.06
N ARG A 5 -38.88 0.55 -2.99
CA ARG A 5 -38.59 0.72 -4.43
C ARG A 5 -38.02 2.10 -4.74
N SER A 6 -38.57 3.16 -4.15
CA SER A 6 -38.08 4.54 -4.39
C SER A 6 -36.68 4.77 -3.83
N GLU A 7 -36.35 4.16 -2.68
CA GLU A 7 -34.98 4.17 -2.15
C GLU A 7 -34.01 3.38 -3.02
N PHE A 8 -34.43 2.22 -3.55
CA PHE A 8 -33.62 1.43 -4.46
C PHE A 8 -33.28 2.21 -5.73
N ASP A 9 -34.27 2.87 -6.34
CA ASP A 9 -34.08 3.67 -7.55
C ASP A 9 -33.14 4.87 -7.32
N ARG A 10 -33.20 5.48 -6.13
CA ARG A 10 -32.26 6.53 -5.71
C ARG A 10 -30.83 6.03 -5.69
N TRP A 11 -30.55 4.90 -5.04
CA TRP A 11 -29.20 4.36 -4.92
C TRP A 11 -28.68 3.76 -6.22
N LEU A 12 -29.55 3.16 -7.01
CA LEU A 12 -29.23 2.68 -8.35
C LEU A 12 -28.83 3.84 -9.26
N SER A 13 -29.61 4.92 -9.26
CA SER A 13 -29.31 6.14 -10.02
C SER A 13 -28.00 6.78 -9.57
N TRP A 14 -27.76 6.83 -8.25
CA TRP A 14 -26.50 7.31 -7.70
C TRP A 14 -25.32 6.45 -8.16
N ALA A 15 -25.42 5.13 -8.09
CA ALA A 15 -24.34 4.21 -8.46
C ALA A 15 -24.06 4.21 -9.97
N LYS A 16 -25.09 4.29 -10.82
CA LYS A 16 -24.94 4.47 -12.28
C LYS A 16 -24.15 5.73 -12.62
N ARG A 17 -24.41 6.86 -11.94
CA ARG A 17 -23.63 8.11 -12.11
C ARG A 17 -22.15 8.00 -11.72
N GLN A 18 -21.78 7.00 -10.91
CA GLN A 18 -20.40 6.75 -10.49
C GLN A 18 -19.67 5.73 -11.40
N GLN A 19 -20.38 5.00 -12.27
CA GLN A 19 -19.74 4.06 -13.21
C GLN A 19 -18.75 4.79 -14.11
N GLY A 20 -17.56 4.19 -14.31
CA GLY A 20 -16.48 4.79 -15.10
C GLY A 20 -15.74 5.95 -14.42
N ARG A 21 -16.32 6.58 -13.39
CA ARG A 21 -15.69 7.68 -12.63
C ARG A 21 -14.84 7.21 -11.45
N ILE A 22 -15.30 6.18 -10.74
CA ILE A 22 -14.56 5.60 -9.61
C ILE A 22 -14.57 4.07 -9.65
N PRO A 23 -13.55 3.40 -9.08
CA PRO A 23 -13.51 1.94 -9.01
C PRO A 23 -14.74 1.34 -8.31
N ALA A 24 -15.10 0.12 -8.71
CA ALA A 24 -16.29 -0.57 -8.19
C ALA A 24 -16.27 -0.73 -6.66
N HIS A 25 -15.15 -1.19 -6.10
CA HIS A 25 -14.99 -1.34 -4.65
C HIS A 25 -15.16 0.00 -3.91
N THR A 26 -14.70 1.11 -4.48
CA THR A 26 -14.88 2.46 -3.92
C THR A 26 -16.35 2.89 -3.94
N THR A 27 -17.12 2.48 -4.95
CA THR A 27 -18.56 2.76 -5.06
C THR A 27 -19.32 2.09 -3.92
N PHE A 28 -19.09 0.79 -3.69
CA PHE A 28 -19.75 0.03 -2.63
C PHE A 28 -19.37 0.55 -1.24
N PHE A 29 -18.08 0.85 -1.02
CA PHE A 29 -17.61 1.43 0.25
C PHE A 29 -18.29 2.77 0.55
N ARG A 30 -18.36 3.68 -0.43
CA ARG A 30 -19.01 4.99 -0.24
C ARG A 30 -20.50 4.84 0.04
N LEU A 31 -21.18 3.96 -0.67
CA LEU A 31 -22.60 3.68 -0.46
C LEU A 31 -22.86 3.10 0.93
N ALA A 32 -22.06 2.11 1.34
CA ALA A 32 -22.12 1.55 2.70
C ALA A 32 -21.94 2.65 3.76
N LYS A 33 -20.99 3.57 3.55
CA LYS A 33 -20.75 4.68 4.49
C LYS A 33 -21.95 5.63 4.61
N ILE A 34 -22.63 5.92 3.50
CA ILE A 34 -23.81 6.78 3.50
C ILE A 34 -24.95 6.08 4.24
N LEU A 35 -25.22 4.82 3.92
CA LEU A 35 -26.30 4.06 4.55
C LEU A 35 -26.07 3.83 6.06
N LEU A 36 -24.82 3.61 6.48
CA LEU A 36 -24.46 3.58 7.91
C LEU A 36 -24.73 4.92 8.59
N ALA A 37 -24.40 6.04 7.95
CA ALA A 37 -24.67 7.38 8.49
C ALA A 37 -26.18 7.70 8.54
N GLU A 38 -26.99 7.09 7.69
CA GLU A 38 -28.46 7.10 7.74
C GLU A 38 -29.02 6.12 8.80
N GLY A 39 -28.18 5.44 9.58
CA GLY A 39 -28.58 4.56 10.68
C GLY A 39 -29.05 3.16 10.23
N ARG A 40 -28.76 2.75 9.00
CA ARG A 40 -29.19 1.45 8.45
C ARG A 40 -28.40 0.29 9.07
N CYS A 41 -29.09 -0.83 9.31
CA CYS A 41 -28.44 -2.04 9.79
C CYS A 41 -27.61 -2.71 8.68
N GLU A 42 -26.68 -3.58 9.08
CA GLU A 42 -25.76 -4.25 8.16
C GLU A 42 -26.47 -5.13 7.12
N GLU A 43 -27.55 -5.80 7.51
CA GLU A 43 -28.36 -6.63 6.63
C GLU A 43 -29.02 -5.81 5.52
N ASP A 44 -29.62 -4.67 5.88
CA ASP A 44 -30.22 -3.73 4.93
C ASP A 44 -29.18 -3.18 3.95
N ILE A 45 -28.01 -2.79 4.46
CA ILE A 45 -26.92 -2.27 3.64
C ILE A 45 -26.49 -3.34 2.64
N LEU A 46 -26.28 -4.58 3.10
CA LEU A 46 -25.88 -5.68 2.24
C LEU A 46 -26.94 -5.96 1.16
N HIS A 47 -28.22 -5.89 1.51
CA HIS A 47 -29.31 -6.02 0.55
C HIS A 47 -29.23 -4.96 -0.56
N VAL A 48 -29.06 -3.68 -0.19
CA VAL A 48 -28.92 -2.58 -1.15
C VAL A 48 -27.67 -2.75 -2.02
N LEU A 49 -26.53 -3.11 -1.42
CA LEU A 49 -25.28 -3.34 -2.16
C LEU A 49 -25.40 -4.49 -3.17
N ARG A 50 -26.05 -5.60 -2.81
CA ARG A 50 -26.29 -6.74 -3.71
C ARG A 50 -27.13 -6.29 -4.92
N ALA A 51 -28.20 -5.55 -4.67
CA ALA A 51 -29.10 -5.10 -5.72
C ALA A 51 -28.41 -4.09 -6.66
N VAL A 52 -27.62 -3.16 -6.12
CA VAL A 52 -26.79 -2.25 -6.92
C VAL A 52 -25.72 -3.01 -7.72
N ALA A 53 -25.04 -3.99 -7.10
CA ALA A 53 -24.01 -4.77 -7.78
C ALA A 53 -24.58 -5.55 -8.97
N ALA A 54 -25.79 -6.12 -8.84
CA ALA A 54 -26.47 -6.83 -9.91
C ALA A 54 -26.89 -5.92 -11.08
N ALA A 55 -27.23 -4.66 -10.81
CA ALA A 55 -27.78 -3.75 -11.80
C ALA A 55 -26.76 -2.81 -12.47
N VAL A 56 -25.53 -2.75 -11.96
CA VAL A 56 -24.50 -1.75 -12.33
C VAL A 56 -23.20 -2.41 -12.81
N ARG A 57 -23.10 -3.74 -12.90
CA ARG A 57 -21.83 -4.37 -13.29
C ARG A 57 -22.05 -5.55 -14.23
N ASP A 58 -21.21 -5.60 -15.27
CA ASP A 58 -21.16 -6.71 -16.24
C ASP A 58 -20.46 -7.96 -15.67
N ARG A 59 -19.90 -7.85 -14.45
CA ARG A 59 -19.30 -8.97 -13.73
C ARG A 59 -20.08 -9.27 -12.46
N ARG A 60 -20.22 -10.56 -12.15
CA ARG A 60 -20.70 -11.00 -10.84
C ARG A 60 -19.75 -10.49 -9.75
N VAL A 61 -20.24 -9.61 -8.89
CA VAL A 61 -19.49 -9.12 -7.73
C VAL A 61 -19.56 -10.18 -6.64
N PRO A 62 -18.43 -10.75 -6.18
CA PRO A 62 -18.43 -11.71 -5.09
C PRO A 62 -18.99 -11.07 -3.83
N GLU A 63 -19.80 -11.82 -3.08
CA GLU A 63 -20.44 -11.33 -1.85
C GLU A 63 -19.43 -10.78 -0.82
N ARG A 64 -18.24 -11.40 -0.77
CA ARG A 64 -17.10 -10.93 0.04
C ARG A 64 -16.68 -9.47 -0.26
N GLU A 65 -16.83 -9.00 -1.50
CA GLU A 65 -16.47 -7.62 -1.88
C GLU A 65 -17.45 -6.62 -1.25
N LEU A 66 -18.71 -7.02 -1.10
CA LEU A 66 -19.76 -6.20 -0.50
C LEU A 66 -19.65 -6.19 1.03
N THR A 67 -19.45 -7.34 1.65
CA THR A 67 -19.29 -7.42 3.11
C THR A 67 -18.01 -6.71 3.57
N SER A 68 -16.91 -6.83 2.82
CA SER A 68 -15.71 -6.01 3.05
C SER A 68 -16.03 -4.52 2.99
N ALA A 69 -16.74 -4.05 1.96
CA ALA A 69 -17.09 -2.64 1.83
C ALA A 69 -17.83 -2.09 3.07
N ILE A 70 -18.74 -2.88 3.66
CA ILE A 70 -19.46 -2.51 4.88
C ILE A 70 -18.52 -2.47 6.09
N ALA A 71 -17.72 -3.52 6.30
CA ALA A 71 -16.78 -3.60 7.41
C ALA A 71 -15.77 -2.44 7.38
N TYR A 72 -15.22 -2.13 6.20
CA TYR A 72 -14.36 -0.97 6.00
C TYR A 72 -15.10 0.34 6.29
N ALA A 73 -16.37 0.48 5.89
CA ALA A 73 -17.14 1.71 6.14
C ALA A 73 -17.46 1.91 7.63
N LYS A 74 -17.68 0.84 8.40
CA LYS A 74 -17.88 0.88 9.87
C LYS A 74 -16.60 1.26 10.60
N ALA A 75 -15.46 0.73 10.15
CA ALA A 75 -14.15 1.00 10.74
C ALA A 75 -13.50 2.29 10.22
N ALA A 76 -14.00 2.83 9.11
CA ALA A 76 -13.54 4.11 8.59
C ALA A 76 -13.83 5.17 9.64
N PRO A 77 -12.81 5.90 10.11
CA PRO A 77 -13.06 6.96 11.05
C PRO A 77 -13.92 8.05 10.36
N GLY A 78 -14.60 8.88 11.16
CA GLY A 78 -15.55 9.91 10.66
C GLY A 78 -14.94 10.81 9.57
N PRO A 79 -15.74 11.63 8.88
CA PRO A 79 -15.26 12.50 7.80
C PRO A 79 -14.15 13.44 8.31
N GLY A 80 -12.88 13.00 8.22
CA GLY A 80 -11.74 13.71 8.82
C GLY A 80 -10.48 12.88 9.11
N ALA A 81 -10.52 11.54 9.08
CA ALA A 81 -9.45 10.76 9.72
C ALA A 81 -8.58 9.88 8.80
N SER A 82 -8.78 9.90 7.48
CA SER A 82 -7.65 9.66 6.56
C SER A 82 -6.82 10.93 6.47
N PRO A 83 -5.48 10.89 6.59
CA PRO A 83 -4.67 12.08 6.43
C PRO A 83 -5.02 12.74 5.10
N ARG A 84 -5.43 14.01 5.12
CA ARG A 84 -5.50 14.80 3.90
C ARG A 84 -4.06 15.06 3.47
N TRP A 85 -3.66 14.41 2.39
CA TRP A 85 -2.36 14.62 1.78
C TRP A 85 -2.38 15.88 0.91
N PRO A 86 -1.22 16.54 0.75
CA PRO A 86 -1.10 17.65 -0.20
C PRO A 86 -1.38 17.18 -1.64
N GLY A 87 -1.78 18.12 -2.49
CA GLY A 87 -1.81 17.89 -3.93
C GLY A 87 -0.41 17.78 -4.51
N VAL A 88 -0.29 17.18 -5.69
CA VAL A 88 1.01 17.03 -6.36
C VAL A 88 1.50 18.39 -6.88
N ASN A 89 2.73 18.76 -6.53
CA ASN A 89 3.42 19.94 -7.05
C ASN A 89 4.26 19.55 -8.28
N LEU A 90 3.64 19.66 -9.46
CA LEU A 90 4.28 19.25 -10.72
C LEU A 90 5.51 20.10 -11.08
N ALA A 91 5.52 21.39 -10.73
CA ALA A 91 6.64 22.28 -11.04
C ALA A 91 7.88 21.88 -10.25
N LEU A 92 7.73 21.72 -8.93
CA LEU A 92 8.80 21.25 -8.05
C LEU A 92 9.28 19.85 -8.43
N ARG A 93 8.34 18.93 -8.72
CA ARG A 93 8.68 17.58 -9.17
C ARG A 93 9.56 17.63 -10.42
N ALA A 94 9.16 18.38 -11.44
CA ALA A 94 9.89 18.47 -12.70
C ALA A 94 11.29 19.10 -12.50
N GLU A 95 11.44 20.03 -11.56
CA GLU A 95 12.76 20.57 -11.18
C GLU A 95 13.66 19.48 -10.60
N ILE A 96 13.16 18.71 -9.64
CA ILE A 96 13.92 17.65 -9.00
C ILE A 96 14.26 16.53 -9.99
N GLU A 97 13.34 16.14 -10.86
CA GLU A 97 13.53 15.10 -11.87
C GLU A 97 14.70 15.40 -12.85
N ARG A 98 15.12 16.67 -12.97
CA ARG A 98 16.29 17.07 -13.77
C ARG A 98 17.61 17.06 -12.99
N SER A 99 17.58 16.86 -11.68
CA SER A 99 18.76 17.07 -10.81
C SER A 99 19.69 15.86 -10.73
N ALA A 100 19.21 14.66 -11.06
CA ALA A 100 19.99 13.43 -10.97
C ALA A 100 19.40 12.34 -11.87
N THR A 101 20.12 11.22 -12.00
CA THR A 101 19.75 10.06 -12.80
C THR A 101 19.74 8.78 -11.96
N LEU A 102 19.31 7.66 -12.56
CA LEU A 102 19.48 6.35 -11.97
C LEU A 102 20.97 6.03 -11.71
N SER A 103 21.86 6.45 -12.62
CA SER A 103 23.30 6.20 -12.45
C SER A 103 23.83 6.88 -11.18
N ASP A 104 23.35 8.09 -10.89
CA ASP A 104 23.74 8.82 -9.68
C ASP A 104 23.21 8.14 -8.41
N LEU A 105 21.98 7.61 -8.46
CA LEU A 105 21.43 6.80 -7.37
C LEU A 105 22.27 5.55 -7.12
N VAL A 106 22.66 4.83 -8.17
CA VAL A 106 23.50 3.63 -8.07
C VAL A 106 24.88 3.98 -7.50
N LYS A 107 25.51 5.06 -7.97
CA LYS A 107 26.81 5.55 -7.46
C LYS A 107 26.74 5.97 -6.00
N ALA A 108 25.61 6.50 -5.55
CA ALA A 108 25.40 6.89 -4.17
C ALA A 108 25.21 5.70 -3.21
N SER A 109 25.03 4.49 -3.74
CA SER A 109 24.87 3.26 -2.95
C SER A 109 26.21 2.83 -2.34
N PRO A 110 26.32 2.70 -1.00
CA PRO A 110 27.55 2.25 -0.36
C PRO A 110 27.85 0.76 -0.60
N CYS A 111 26.81 -0.07 -0.75
CA CYS A 111 26.96 -1.50 -1.01
C CYS A 111 25.79 -2.05 -1.83
N PHE A 112 25.81 -3.35 -2.12
CA PHE A 112 24.71 -4.08 -2.74
C PHE A 112 24.63 -5.48 -2.11
N PRO A 113 23.42 -5.98 -1.79
CA PRO A 113 23.27 -7.32 -1.25
C PRO A 113 23.41 -8.35 -2.38
N ALA A 114 24.00 -9.52 -2.10
CA ALA A 114 24.15 -10.58 -3.09
C ALA A 114 22.83 -11.33 -3.36
N ASN A 115 21.93 -11.40 -2.38
CA ASN A 115 20.66 -12.13 -2.48
C ASN A 115 19.59 -11.56 -1.54
N THR A 116 18.35 -12.06 -1.67
CA THR A 116 17.20 -11.62 -0.86
C THR A 116 17.43 -11.82 0.64
N ALA A 117 18.07 -12.92 1.04
CA ALA A 117 18.30 -13.19 2.46
C ALA A 117 19.22 -12.13 3.07
N GLU A 118 20.36 -11.86 2.43
CA GLU A 118 21.30 -10.82 2.87
C GLU A 118 20.64 -9.45 2.98
N ALA A 119 19.84 -9.07 1.98
CA ALA A 119 19.11 -7.81 1.99
C ALA A 119 18.14 -7.72 3.19
N LEU A 120 17.33 -8.77 3.41
CA LEU A 120 16.34 -8.78 4.49
C LEU A 120 16.98 -8.84 5.88
N TYR A 121 18.05 -9.62 6.07
CA TYR A 121 18.74 -9.68 7.37
C TYR A 121 19.42 -8.35 7.72
N ALA A 122 19.92 -7.61 6.73
CA ALA A 122 20.51 -6.31 6.97
C ALA A 122 19.44 -5.23 7.27
N LEU A 123 18.30 -5.25 6.58
CA LEU A 123 17.19 -4.30 6.82
C LEU A 123 16.41 -4.58 8.13
N PHE A 124 16.33 -5.86 8.50
CA PHE A 124 15.54 -6.34 9.64
C PHE A 124 16.41 -7.18 10.58
N PRO A 125 17.28 -6.52 11.38
CA PRO A 125 18.02 -7.21 12.43
C PRO A 125 17.07 -7.79 13.48
N ASP A 126 17.56 -8.71 14.30
CA ASP A 126 16.84 -9.32 15.43
C ASP A 126 15.74 -10.32 15.06
N ASN A 127 15.74 -10.83 13.82
CA ASN A 127 14.83 -11.90 13.38
C ASN A 127 13.34 -11.61 13.63
N PRO A 128 12.80 -10.46 13.18
CA PRO A 128 11.41 -10.12 13.44
C PRO A 128 10.45 -11.01 12.65
N LEU A 129 9.18 -11.00 13.05
CA LEU A 129 8.10 -11.54 12.24
C LEU A 129 7.92 -10.68 10.98
N LEU A 130 8.19 -11.24 9.81
CA LEU A 130 7.96 -10.57 8.53
C LEU A 130 6.85 -11.26 7.75
N CYS A 131 6.01 -10.45 7.10
CA CYS A 131 5.01 -10.95 6.17
C CYS A 131 5.58 -10.93 4.74
N LEU A 132 5.81 -12.10 4.15
CA LEU A 132 6.29 -12.26 2.79
C LEU A 132 5.25 -12.97 1.94
N GLY A 133 5.20 -12.60 0.65
CA GLY A 133 4.24 -13.15 -0.29
C GLY A 133 4.87 -13.46 -1.64
N ALA A 134 4.63 -14.67 -2.14
CA ALA A 134 4.87 -15.01 -3.53
C ALA A 134 3.91 -14.24 -4.47
N GLU A 135 2.69 -14.02 -3.97
CA GLU A 135 1.61 -13.30 -4.66
C GLU A 135 0.81 -12.45 -3.66
N VAL A 136 -0.01 -11.54 -4.16
CA VAL A 136 -0.84 -10.66 -3.31
C VAL A 136 -1.84 -11.41 -2.41
N ASN A 137 -2.19 -12.64 -2.78
CA ASN A 137 -3.11 -13.54 -2.06
C ASN A 137 -2.42 -14.82 -1.55
N SER A 138 -1.12 -14.98 -1.77
CA SER A 138 -0.32 -16.13 -1.33
C SER A 138 0.85 -15.61 -0.50
N PHE A 139 0.62 -15.52 0.80
CA PHE A 139 1.54 -14.91 1.76
C PHE A 139 1.39 -15.53 3.14
N ALA A 140 2.44 -15.42 3.95
CA ALA A 140 2.45 -15.84 5.34
C ALA A 140 3.25 -14.84 6.19
N THR A 141 3.17 -14.99 7.50
CA THR A 141 4.01 -14.26 8.47
C THR A 141 4.74 -15.25 9.35
N ALA A 142 6.05 -15.13 9.40
CA ALA A 142 6.93 -15.97 10.21
C ALA A 142 8.20 -15.18 10.60
N PRO A 143 8.95 -15.61 11.64
CA PRO A 143 10.28 -15.07 11.92
C PRO A 143 11.16 -15.18 10.69
N LEU A 144 11.96 -14.15 10.41
CA LEU A 144 12.84 -14.10 9.22
C LEU A 144 13.66 -15.41 9.04
N ALA A 145 14.20 -15.96 10.11
CA ALA A 145 15.00 -17.19 10.12
C ALA A 145 14.23 -18.49 9.82
N GLU A 146 12.90 -18.47 9.95
CA GLU A 146 12.06 -19.63 9.61
C GLU A 146 11.74 -19.70 8.12
N TRP A 147 11.85 -18.59 7.39
CA TRP A 147 11.54 -18.59 5.97
C TRP A 147 12.47 -19.52 5.19
N ARG A 148 11.88 -20.24 4.25
CA ARG A 148 12.57 -21.04 3.25
C ARG A 148 12.28 -20.41 1.90
N HIS A 149 13.28 -20.38 1.02
CA HIS A 149 13.15 -19.84 -0.33
C HIS A 149 12.74 -18.37 -0.37
N LEU A 150 13.49 -17.51 0.32
CA LEU A 150 13.23 -16.06 0.35
C LEU A 150 13.21 -15.42 -1.04
N GLU A 151 14.00 -15.96 -1.98
CA GLU A 151 14.06 -15.56 -3.39
C GLU A 151 12.72 -15.71 -4.14
N ALA A 152 11.84 -16.59 -3.65
CA ALA A 152 10.51 -16.82 -4.23
C ALA A 152 9.47 -15.77 -3.79
N ALA A 153 9.81 -14.93 -2.81
CA ALA A 153 8.96 -13.85 -2.35
C ALA A 153 9.01 -12.67 -3.32
N GLN A 154 7.86 -12.28 -3.86
CA GLN A 154 7.70 -11.10 -4.69
C GLN A 154 7.41 -9.86 -3.82
N PHE A 155 6.71 -10.07 -2.71
CA PHE A 155 6.19 -9.02 -1.85
C PHE A 155 6.67 -9.19 -0.41
N VAL A 156 6.80 -8.07 0.28
CA VAL A 156 7.14 -7.98 1.69
C VAL A 156 6.33 -6.84 2.30
N VAL A 157 5.82 -7.03 3.51
CA VAL A 157 5.35 -5.90 4.32
C VAL A 157 6.60 -5.25 4.91
N PRO A 158 6.84 -3.95 4.66
CA PRO A 158 8.09 -3.29 5.05
C PRO A 158 8.16 -3.01 6.57
N ASN A 159 7.26 -3.57 7.37
CA ASN A 159 7.13 -3.33 8.79
C ASN A 159 6.97 -4.67 9.52
N PRO A 160 7.69 -4.89 10.64
CA PRO A 160 7.52 -6.08 11.47
C PRO A 160 6.08 -6.32 11.88
N MET A 161 5.68 -7.59 11.92
CA MET A 161 4.35 -8.01 12.34
C MET A 161 4.35 -8.32 13.85
N ARG A 162 3.19 -8.18 14.49
CA ARG A 162 2.99 -8.40 15.93
C ARG A 162 2.81 -9.88 16.27
N ALA A 163 2.18 -10.63 15.36
CA ALA A 163 1.94 -12.06 15.47
C ALA A 163 1.90 -12.71 14.07
N ARG A 164 1.82 -14.05 14.00
CA ARG A 164 1.67 -14.77 12.72
C ARG A 164 0.36 -14.43 11.99
N THR A 165 -0.68 -14.11 12.73
CA THR A 165 -1.97 -13.66 12.19
C THR A 165 -2.62 -12.64 13.13
N GLY A 166 -3.40 -11.73 12.57
CA GLY A 166 -4.32 -10.90 13.35
C GLY A 166 -5.68 -10.79 12.66
N ARG A 167 -6.63 -10.13 13.32
CA ARG A 167 -7.96 -9.93 12.76
C ARG A 167 -7.97 -8.80 11.73
N THR A 168 -8.65 -9.01 10.61
CA THR A 168 -9.03 -7.96 9.66
C THR A 168 -10.21 -7.16 10.19
N LEU A 169 -10.58 -6.10 9.48
CA LEU A 169 -11.78 -5.33 9.82
C LEU A 169 -13.06 -6.15 9.65
N GLU A 170 -13.06 -7.16 8.76
CA GLU A 170 -14.14 -8.15 8.65
C GLU A 170 -14.07 -9.26 9.73
N GLY A 171 -13.18 -9.15 10.71
CA GLY A 171 -13.05 -10.11 11.81
C GLY A 171 -12.35 -11.43 11.45
N ARG A 172 -11.94 -11.61 10.19
CA ARG A 172 -11.21 -12.81 9.71
C ARG A 172 -9.76 -12.80 10.16
N LEU A 173 -9.15 -13.96 10.33
CA LEU A 173 -7.72 -14.06 10.56
C LEU A 173 -6.95 -13.88 9.24
N SER A 174 -5.89 -13.07 9.28
CA SER A 174 -4.98 -12.86 8.17
C SER A 174 -3.56 -12.65 8.69
N ALA A 175 -2.57 -13.19 7.97
CA ALA A 175 -1.16 -12.90 8.22
C ALA A 175 -0.84 -11.42 7.97
N ARG A 176 -1.56 -10.77 7.04
CA ARG A 176 -1.39 -9.37 6.63
C ARG A 176 -2.63 -8.55 6.95
N THR A 177 -2.53 -7.69 7.95
CA THR A 177 -3.57 -6.72 8.37
C THR A 177 -2.92 -5.61 9.18
N ASN A 178 -3.45 -4.39 9.10
CA ASN A 178 -2.95 -3.25 9.88
C ASN A 178 -2.96 -3.54 11.39
N ALA A 179 -3.95 -4.28 11.88
CA ALA A 179 -4.03 -4.65 13.30
C ALA A 179 -2.89 -5.59 13.74
N ASN A 180 -2.30 -6.34 12.79
CA ASN A 180 -1.18 -7.25 13.01
C ASN A 180 0.17 -6.63 12.64
N THR A 181 0.21 -5.39 12.17
CA THR A 181 1.47 -4.69 11.88
C THR A 181 1.93 -3.92 13.10
N GLY A 182 3.21 -4.05 13.43
CA GLY A 182 3.86 -3.32 14.52
C GLY A 182 4.16 -1.86 14.15
N PRO A 183 5.00 -1.18 14.95
CA PRO A 183 5.50 0.15 14.61
C PRO A 183 6.18 0.16 13.24
N ARG A 184 6.17 1.32 12.56
CA ARG A 184 6.82 1.44 11.25
C ARG A 184 8.33 1.30 11.40
N ALA A 185 8.88 0.31 10.70
CA ALA A 185 10.31 0.28 10.45
C ALA A 185 10.63 1.17 9.23
N TYR A 186 9.85 1.01 8.16
CA TYR A 186 10.07 1.73 6.91
C TYR A 186 8.79 2.37 6.37
N LEU A 187 8.97 3.53 5.75
CA LEU A 187 8.00 4.10 4.82
C LEU A 187 8.50 3.89 3.39
N VAL A 188 7.68 3.23 2.58
CA VAL A 188 8.01 3.02 1.18
C VAL A 188 7.36 4.13 0.35
N VAL A 189 8.16 4.73 -0.53
CA VAL A 189 7.73 5.74 -1.49
C VAL A 189 7.77 5.10 -2.88
N GLU A 190 6.63 5.15 -3.58
CA GLU A 190 6.44 4.66 -4.94
C GLU A 190 5.81 5.76 -5.78
N PHE A 191 6.25 5.91 -7.02
CA PHE A 191 5.68 6.87 -7.97
C PHE A 191 4.97 6.11 -9.11
N ASP A 192 3.67 6.37 -9.29
CA ASP A 192 2.83 5.71 -10.31
C ASP A 192 3.08 6.22 -11.74
N PHE A 193 3.72 7.38 -11.89
CA PHE A 193 3.94 8.03 -13.18
C PHE A 193 5.34 8.69 -13.26
N GLY A 194 5.73 9.07 -14.47
CA GLY A 194 7.06 9.61 -14.77
C GLY A 194 8.00 8.58 -15.39
N HIS A 195 9.28 8.90 -15.42
CA HIS A 195 10.34 8.04 -15.96
C HIS A 195 11.31 7.59 -14.86
N PHE A 196 12.10 6.58 -15.18
CA PHE A 196 12.92 5.87 -14.21
C PHE A 196 14.02 6.74 -13.57
N ASP A 197 14.71 7.55 -14.38
CA ASP A 197 15.67 8.54 -13.86
C ASP A 197 15.01 9.59 -12.96
N GLY A 198 13.80 10.04 -13.32
CA GLY A 198 13.05 10.99 -12.52
C GLY A 198 12.68 10.41 -11.16
N HIS A 199 12.30 9.12 -11.11
CA HIS A 199 12.07 8.42 -9.83
C HIS A 199 13.34 8.38 -8.99
N ALA A 200 14.49 8.07 -9.61
CA ALA A 200 15.77 8.04 -8.90
C ALA A 200 16.14 9.41 -8.31
N ALA A 201 15.97 10.49 -9.09
CA ALA A 201 16.21 11.85 -8.64
C ALA A 201 15.30 12.25 -7.47
N LEU A 202 14.01 11.89 -7.53
CA LEU A 202 13.06 12.14 -6.44
C LEU A 202 13.43 11.39 -5.17
N LEU A 203 13.89 10.14 -5.28
CA LEU A 203 14.36 9.36 -4.12
C LEU A 203 15.63 9.96 -3.50
N LEU A 204 16.58 10.42 -4.33
CA LEU A 204 17.79 11.12 -3.87
C LEU A 204 17.45 12.44 -3.17
N HIS A 205 16.50 13.21 -3.70
CA HIS A 205 16.03 14.43 -3.04
C HIS A 205 15.37 14.11 -1.69
N LEU A 206 14.51 13.07 -1.64
CA LEU A 206 13.84 12.67 -0.40
C LEU A 206 14.81 12.14 0.67
N ARG A 207 15.98 11.63 0.29
CA ARG A 207 17.06 11.20 1.22
C ARG A 207 17.53 12.33 2.13
N GLN A 208 17.32 13.59 1.76
CA GLN A 208 17.64 14.76 2.60
C GLN A 208 16.71 14.90 3.82
N TYR A 209 15.56 14.21 3.83
CA TYR A 209 14.54 14.33 4.89
C TYR A 209 14.41 13.07 5.75
N ALA A 210 14.78 11.91 5.22
CA ALA A 210 14.82 10.64 5.92
C ALA A 210 15.88 9.73 5.28
N HIS A 211 16.45 8.81 6.06
CA HIS A 211 17.46 7.89 5.56
C HIS A 211 16.84 6.94 4.52
N LEU A 212 17.30 7.05 3.27
CA LEU A 212 16.98 6.07 2.22
C LEU A 212 17.82 4.83 2.49
N ALA A 213 17.18 3.73 2.85
CA ALA A 213 17.87 2.46 3.13
C ALA A 213 17.96 1.56 1.89
N MET A 214 17.00 1.66 0.97
CA MET A 214 16.98 0.85 -0.24
C MET A 214 16.16 1.49 -1.35
N ALA A 215 16.60 1.35 -2.61
CA ALA A 215 15.73 1.55 -3.76
C ALA A 215 15.66 0.25 -4.58
N VAL A 216 14.46 -0.28 -4.79
CA VAL A 216 14.23 -1.56 -5.46
C VAL A 216 13.28 -1.39 -6.65
N TYR A 217 13.56 -2.09 -7.74
CA TYR A 217 12.72 -2.11 -8.92
C TYR A 217 11.36 -2.76 -8.64
N SER A 218 10.29 -2.12 -9.13
CA SER A 218 8.94 -2.65 -8.97
C SER A 218 8.59 -3.84 -9.87
N GLY A 219 9.51 -4.25 -10.75
CA GLY A 219 9.22 -5.25 -11.79
C GLY A 219 8.44 -4.69 -12.99
N GLY A 220 8.13 -3.38 -12.99
CA GLY A 220 7.35 -2.69 -14.01
C GLY A 220 8.06 -1.48 -14.61
N LYS A 221 7.76 -0.27 -14.10
CA LYS A 221 8.34 1.00 -14.60
C LYS A 221 8.78 1.94 -13.48
N SER A 222 8.74 1.49 -12.23
CA SER A 222 8.94 2.35 -11.06
C SER A 222 9.99 1.81 -10.09
N LEU A 223 10.48 2.70 -9.25
CA LEU A 223 11.30 2.38 -8.08
C LEU A 223 10.46 2.49 -6.81
N HIS A 224 10.71 1.59 -5.87
CA HIS A 224 10.23 1.68 -4.49
C HIS A 224 11.42 2.13 -3.63
N GLY A 225 11.37 3.34 -3.11
CA GLY A 225 12.35 3.83 -2.13
C GLY A 225 11.89 3.50 -0.71
N TRP A 226 12.70 2.79 0.04
CA TRP A 226 12.45 2.43 1.43
C TRP A 226 13.20 3.39 2.35
N PHE A 227 12.46 4.17 3.11
CA PHE A 227 13.01 5.15 4.04
C PHE A 227 12.87 4.65 5.47
N ASP A 228 13.97 4.60 6.21
CA ASP A 228 13.95 4.23 7.62
C ASP A 228 13.30 5.32 8.45
N VAL A 229 12.32 4.91 9.26
CA VAL A 229 11.56 5.80 10.14
C VAL A 229 11.42 5.27 11.56
N ARG A 230 12.25 4.28 11.93
CA ARG A 230 12.35 3.84 13.32
C ARG A 230 12.70 4.99 14.25
N GLY A 231 12.15 4.94 15.47
CA GLY A 231 12.36 5.98 16.48
C GLY A 231 11.72 7.33 16.17
N GLN A 232 11.27 7.59 14.94
CA GLN A 232 10.63 8.85 14.58
C GLN A 232 9.21 8.93 15.15
N SER A 233 8.80 10.14 15.54
CA SER A 233 7.43 10.40 15.97
C SER A 233 6.44 10.26 14.80
N ALA A 234 5.18 9.95 15.10
CA ALA A 234 4.12 9.86 14.09
C ALA A 234 3.98 11.15 13.26
N GLU A 235 4.24 12.31 13.86
CA GLU A 235 4.20 13.60 13.17
C GLU A 235 5.39 13.76 12.21
N ALA A 236 6.60 13.37 12.61
CA ALA A 236 7.77 13.38 11.72
C ALA A 236 7.55 12.46 10.51
N GLN A 237 7.07 11.23 10.76
CA GLN A 237 6.70 10.27 9.71
C GLN A 237 5.66 10.86 8.74
N ARG A 238 4.64 11.53 9.28
CA ARG A 238 3.57 12.15 8.48
C ARG A 238 4.11 13.31 7.64
N ARG A 239 4.97 14.17 8.20
CA ARG A 239 5.57 15.29 7.46
C ARG A 239 6.44 14.81 6.31
N PHE A 240 7.31 13.82 6.58
CA PHE A 240 8.12 13.19 5.53
C PHE A 240 7.25 12.61 4.41
N PHE A 241 6.24 11.81 4.78
CA PHE A 241 5.37 11.20 3.77
C PHE A 241 4.51 12.21 3.02
N ALA A 242 4.07 13.29 3.67
CA ALA A 242 3.36 14.38 3.01
C ALA A 242 4.25 15.04 1.94
N ARG A 243 5.54 15.24 2.21
CA ARG A 243 6.51 15.72 1.23
C ARG A 243 6.67 14.75 0.05
N ALA A 244 6.73 13.45 0.32
CA ALA A 244 6.76 12.44 -0.74
C ALA A 244 5.48 12.48 -1.61
N VAL A 245 4.29 12.62 -1.01
CA VAL A 245 3.02 12.72 -1.75
C VAL A 245 2.92 14.02 -2.54
N GLU A 246 3.43 15.14 -2.01
CA GLU A 246 3.54 16.40 -2.76
C GLU A 246 4.39 16.22 -4.04
N LEU A 247 5.40 15.35 -3.99
CA LEU A 247 6.21 14.99 -5.16
C LEU A 247 5.58 13.90 -6.04
N GLY A 248 4.36 13.44 -5.74
CA GLY A 248 3.60 12.49 -6.53
C GLY A 248 3.68 11.03 -6.09
N ALA A 249 4.09 10.75 -4.84
CA ALA A 249 4.08 9.39 -4.31
C ALA A 249 2.65 8.86 -4.11
N ASP A 250 2.43 7.55 -4.29
CA ASP A 250 1.13 6.90 -4.04
C ASP A 250 0.77 7.01 -2.53
N PRO A 251 -0.33 7.73 -2.19
CA PRO A 251 -0.79 7.85 -0.81
C PRO A 251 -1.10 6.52 -0.12
N LYS A 252 -1.39 5.45 -0.86
CA LYS A 252 -1.70 4.12 -0.29
C LYS A 252 -0.51 3.51 0.42
N MET A 253 0.72 3.89 0.06
CA MET A 253 1.93 3.41 0.73
C MET A 253 2.03 3.89 2.18
N TRP A 254 1.17 4.81 2.62
CA TRP A 254 0.96 5.09 4.03
C TRP A 254 0.36 3.91 4.80
N THR A 255 -0.32 2.95 4.16
CA THR A 255 -0.95 1.84 4.88
C THR A 255 0.13 0.93 5.51
N PRO A 256 0.16 0.69 6.84
CA PRO A 256 1.24 -0.05 7.50
C PRO A 256 1.48 -1.46 6.93
N SER A 257 0.41 -2.16 6.59
CA SER A 257 0.44 -3.53 6.03
C SER A 257 0.48 -3.57 4.49
N GLN A 258 0.74 -2.44 3.84
CA GLN A 258 0.87 -2.38 2.39
C GLN A 258 2.06 -3.22 1.94
N PHE A 259 1.85 -4.04 0.92
CA PHE A 259 2.95 -4.76 0.31
C PHE A 259 3.81 -3.81 -0.52
N SER A 260 5.11 -3.97 -0.35
CA SER A 260 6.13 -3.43 -1.24
C SER A 260 6.91 -4.59 -1.87
N ARG A 261 7.86 -4.25 -2.73
CA ARG A 261 8.63 -5.21 -3.51
C ARG A 261 9.76 -5.78 -2.66
N CYS A 262 9.84 -7.10 -2.61
CA CYS A 262 10.91 -7.81 -1.91
C CYS A 262 12.25 -7.64 -2.64
N PRO A 263 13.34 -7.24 -1.96
CA PRO A 263 14.65 -7.09 -2.62
C PRO A 263 15.14 -8.38 -3.25
N LEU A 264 15.54 -8.31 -4.52
CA LEU A 264 16.05 -9.45 -5.29
C LEU A 264 15.07 -10.64 -5.36
N GLY A 265 13.80 -10.40 -5.04
CA GLY A 265 12.73 -11.36 -5.25
C GLY A 265 12.36 -11.47 -6.73
N SER A 266 11.78 -12.60 -7.13
CA SER A 266 11.37 -12.81 -8.51
C SER A 266 9.89 -12.53 -8.73
N ASN A 267 9.56 -11.72 -9.75
CA ASN A 267 8.18 -11.58 -10.20
C ASN A 267 7.73 -12.87 -10.87
N ARG A 268 6.87 -13.66 -10.22
CA ARG A 268 6.43 -14.97 -10.76
C ARG A 268 5.77 -14.93 -12.14
N ARG A 269 5.15 -13.80 -12.50
CA ARG A 269 4.47 -13.67 -13.80
C ARG A 269 5.45 -13.34 -14.92
N THR A 270 6.46 -12.53 -14.66
CA THR A 270 7.38 -12.02 -15.70
C THR A 270 8.78 -12.62 -15.63
N GLY A 271 9.11 -13.34 -14.56
CA GLY A 271 10.45 -13.82 -14.25
C GLY A 271 11.46 -12.71 -13.92
N ARG A 272 11.04 -11.43 -13.93
CA ARG A 272 11.95 -10.31 -13.72
C ARG A 272 12.38 -10.24 -12.26
N LEU A 273 13.69 -10.10 -12.07
CA LEU A 273 14.28 -9.83 -10.77
C LEU A 273 13.93 -8.42 -10.30
N GLN A 274 13.55 -8.29 -9.03
CA GLN A 274 13.34 -6.99 -8.38
C GLN A 274 14.70 -6.44 -7.96
N GLN A 275 15.45 -5.95 -8.97
CA GLN A 275 16.82 -5.44 -8.83
C GLN A 275 16.88 -4.33 -7.79
N VAL A 276 17.90 -4.39 -6.94
CA VAL A 276 18.25 -3.33 -6.00
C VAL A 276 19.19 -2.34 -6.72
N TYR A 277 18.79 -1.07 -6.75
CA TYR A 277 19.54 0.04 -7.36
C TYR A 277 20.22 0.94 -6.34
N PHE A 278 19.84 0.85 -5.07
CA PHE A 278 20.49 1.51 -3.95
C PHE A 278 20.30 0.65 -2.70
N PHE A 279 21.33 0.54 -1.87
CA PHE A 279 21.30 -0.19 -0.62
C PHE A 279 22.27 0.41 0.41
N ASP A 280 21.69 0.91 1.50
CA ASP A 280 22.39 1.48 2.65
C ASP A 280 21.67 1.01 3.93
N PRO A 281 21.92 -0.23 4.38
CA PRO A 281 21.16 -0.83 5.49
C PRO A 281 21.63 -0.35 6.87
N GLN A 282 22.64 0.52 6.94
CA GLN A 282 23.25 0.92 8.21
C GLN A 282 22.35 1.90 8.97
N TRP A 283 22.12 1.61 10.25
CA TRP A 283 21.48 2.50 11.21
C TRP A 283 22.43 3.64 11.55
N THR A 284 22.04 4.89 11.31
CA THR A 284 22.67 6.06 11.95
C THR A 284 21.85 6.54 13.11
#